data_AF-A0A3D4BZV0-F1
#
_entry.id   AF-A0A3D4BZV0-F1
#
_cell.length_a   1.000
_cell.length_b   1.000
_cell.length_c   1.000
_cell.angle_alpha   90.00
_cell.angle_beta   90.00
_cell.angle_gamma   90.00
#
_symmetry.space_group_name_H-M   'P 1'
#
loop_
_entity.id
_entity.type
_entity.pdbx_description
1 polymer ?
#
loop_
_entity_poly.entity_id
_entity_poly.type
_entity_poly.pdbx_seq_one_letter_code
_entity_poly.pdbx_strand_id
1 'polypeptide(L)'
;MNEFLFLTSWFVPLYSLLGAILTLPWTIGIIQRTGPRPAAYLNLLTTIFGFVHSLLVFKDIWNREQENLVITWFQAADFQLSFALEISVVSVGTTVLITGLSLLAQIYALGYMEKDWSLARFFGLLGFFEAALIGLAISDSLFLSYAVLEVLTLSTYLLVGFWYAQPLVVTAARDAFLTKRVGDLLLLMAVVSLSTLAGSLNFSDLYEWAQTADLNPVTSTLLCLGLIAGPAGKCAQFPLHLWLDEAMEGPNPASVMRNSLVVAGGAYFLYKVQPLLSLSPIALNTLVVLGIITAVGATLVSIAQIDIKRSLSHSTSAYMGLVFLAVGLEQGGVALILLLSHAIAKALLFMSSGSVIYTTQTQDLTEMGGLWSKMPATTTAFVVGSAGMVTLLPLGSFWAMLAWADGLLKVSPWVIVVLILVNGLTALNLTRVFRLVFWGQPQPKSRRAPEVAWPMALPMVTLTILTLLLPLMLQQWYLLPSWESLDWYVVGSLVASTVAGVGIGATIHLHKAWSRSRILVWRFIQDLLGYDFYIDRIYRLTIVSAVALLSRISAWSDRFLVDGLVNLVGFAAIFSGQSLKYSISGQSQGYMLTILVVISVLGFAISFSLGLFDKLPF
;
A
#
# COMPACT_ATOMS: atom_id res chain seq x y z
N MET A 1 -32.36 -7.11 -19.41
CA MET A 1 -30.99 -7.66 -19.23
C MET A 1 -30.05 -6.63 -18.62
N ASN A 2 -29.97 -5.41 -19.19
CA ASN A 2 -29.11 -4.35 -18.66
C ASN A 2 -29.45 -3.92 -17.22
N GLU A 3 -30.74 -3.74 -16.90
CA GLU A 3 -31.17 -3.38 -15.54
C GLU A 3 -30.83 -4.46 -14.49
N PHE A 4 -30.91 -5.74 -14.86
CA PHE A 4 -30.48 -6.84 -14.00
C PHE A 4 -28.97 -6.84 -13.77
N LEU A 5 -28.16 -6.60 -14.80
CA LEU A 5 -26.71 -6.48 -14.67
C LEU A 5 -26.32 -5.28 -13.81
N PHE A 6 -27.01 -4.16 -13.98
CA PHE A 6 -26.81 -2.98 -13.15
C PHE A 6 -27.13 -3.25 -11.66
N LEU A 7 -28.29 -3.87 -11.36
CA LEU A 7 -28.67 -4.26 -10.00
C LEU A 7 -27.75 -5.32 -9.38
N THR A 8 -26.99 -6.04 -10.20
CA THR A 8 -26.03 -7.07 -9.76
C THR A 8 -24.58 -6.59 -9.79
N SER A 9 -24.31 -5.31 -10.05
CA SER A 9 -22.97 -4.73 -10.07
C SER A 9 -22.18 -4.94 -8.75
N TRP A 10 -22.86 -4.98 -7.61
CA TRP A 10 -22.26 -5.29 -6.31
C TRP A 10 -21.74 -6.75 -6.19
N PHE A 11 -22.07 -7.64 -7.12
CA PHE A 11 -21.50 -9.00 -7.18
C PHE A 11 -20.08 -9.04 -7.75
N VAL A 12 -19.59 -7.98 -8.41
CA VAL A 12 -18.29 -8.01 -9.08
C VAL A 12 -17.12 -8.37 -8.12
N PRO A 13 -17.01 -7.81 -6.90
CA PRO A 13 -16.01 -8.25 -5.92
C PRO A 13 -16.19 -9.71 -5.46
N LEU A 14 -17.42 -10.24 -5.50
CA LEU A 14 -17.71 -11.59 -5.04
C LEU A 14 -17.21 -12.65 -6.02
N TYR A 15 -17.12 -12.37 -7.33
CA TYR A 15 -16.58 -13.36 -8.28
C TYR A 15 -15.12 -13.72 -7.98
N SER A 16 -14.26 -12.73 -7.76
CA SER A 16 -12.85 -12.97 -7.45
C SER A 16 -12.65 -13.60 -6.07
N LEU A 17 -13.52 -13.27 -5.10
CA LEU A 17 -13.56 -13.92 -3.79
C LEU A 17 -14.02 -15.39 -3.90
N LEU A 18 -15.02 -15.69 -4.74
CA LEU A 18 -15.41 -17.06 -5.08
C LEU A 18 -14.24 -17.80 -5.73
N GLY A 19 -13.52 -17.17 -6.66
CA GLY A 19 -12.29 -17.71 -7.25
C GLY A 19 -11.26 -18.10 -6.18
N ALA A 20 -11.03 -17.23 -5.20
CA ALA A 20 -10.15 -17.51 -4.07
C ALA A 20 -10.61 -18.72 -3.24
N ILE A 21 -11.90 -18.78 -2.89
CA ILE A 21 -12.49 -19.89 -2.14
C ILE A 21 -12.38 -21.21 -2.93
N LEU A 22 -12.65 -21.18 -4.23
CA LEU A 22 -12.60 -22.36 -5.10
C LEU A 22 -11.17 -22.93 -5.21
N THR A 23 -10.12 -22.14 -4.97
CA THR A 23 -8.75 -22.67 -4.93
C THR A 23 -8.41 -23.42 -3.63
N LEU A 24 -9.16 -23.20 -2.54
CA LEU A 24 -8.83 -23.73 -1.21
C LEU A 24 -8.66 -25.26 -1.12
N PRO A 25 -9.46 -26.09 -1.82
CA PRO A 25 -9.27 -27.54 -1.80
C PRO A 25 -7.88 -27.98 -2.24
N TRP A 26 -7.25 -27.26 -3.19
CA TRP A 26 -5.87 -27.51 -3.62
C TRP A 26 -4.85 -26.93 -2.65
N THR A 27 -5.12 -25.76 -2.04
CA THR A 27 -4.15 -25.12 -1.12
C THR A 27 -4.05 -25.83 0.22
N ILE A 28 -5.17 -26.33 0.75
CA ILE A 28 -5.25 -27.05 2.03
C ILE A 28 -4.73 -28.50 1.87
N GLY A 29 -4.53 -28.97 0.64
CA GLY A 29 -4.06 -30.32 0.37
C GLY A 29 -5.16 -31.39 0.47
N ILE A 30 -6.43 -31.00 0.31
CA ILE A 30 -7.55 -31.94 0.14
C ILE A 30 -7.40 -32.65 -1.21
N ILE A 31 -7.04 -31.92 -2.26
CA ILE A 31 -6.76 -32.45 -3.59
C ILE A 31 -5.24 -32.56 -3.80
N GLN A 32 -4.70 -33.77 -3.71
CA GLN A 32 -3.26 -34.01 -3.83
C GLN A 32 -2.84 -34.60 -5.18
N ARG A 33 -3.76 -35.25 -5.91
CA ARG A 33 -3.41 -36.13 -7.04
C ARG A 33 -3.45 -35.48 -8.43
N THR A 34 -4.29 -34.45 -8.65
CA THR A 34 -4.53 -33.86 -9.99
C THR A 34 -3.66 -32.63 -10.31
N GLY A 35 -2.77 -32.23 -9.39
CA GLY A 35 -1.93 -31.05 -9.54
C GLY A 35 -2.69 -29.71 -9.40
N PRO A 36 -1.97 -28.57 -9.38
CA PRO A 36 -2.55 -27.28 -8.99
C PRO A 36 -3.13 -26.46 -10.16
N ARG A 37 -2.99 -26.91 -11.42
CA ARG A 37 -3.43 -26.15 -12.61
C ARG A 37 -4.94 -25.86 -12.65
N PRO A 38 -5.85 -26.79 -12.29
CA PRO A 38 -7.29 -26.50 -12.29
C PRO A 38 -7.66 -25.32 -11.37
N ALA A 39 -7.00 -25.18 -10.22
CA ALA A 39 -7.24 -24.06 -9.31
C ALA A 39 -6.93 -22.70 -9.98
N ALA A 40 -5.84 -22.63 -10.76
CA ALA A 40 -5.49 -21.43 -11.52
C ALA A 40 -6.54 -21.11 -12.59
N TYR A 41 -7.02 -22.13 -13.31
CA TYR A 41 -8.05 -21.94 -14.34
C TYR A 41 -9.41 -21.52 -13.76
N LEU A 42 -9.80 -22.06 -12.61
CA LEU A 42 -11.05 -21.67 -11.93
C LEU A 42 -11.02 -20.20 -11.52
N ASN A 43 -9.90 -19.74 -10.95
CA ASN A 43 -9.74 -18.34 -10.57
C ASN A 43 -9.74 -17.41 -11.80
N LEU A 44 -9.00 -17.79 -12.84
CA LEU A 44 -8.98 -17.07 -14.12
C LEU A 44 -10.40 -16.93 -14.71
N LEU A 45 -11.18 -18.00 -14.68
CA LEU A 45 -12.56 -18.03 -15.18
C LEU A 45 -13.45 -17.06 -14.38
N THR A 46 -13.33 -17.03 -13.05
CA THR A 46 -14.06 -16.07 -12.23
C THR A 46 -13.68 -14.61 -12.51
N THR A 47 -12.39 -14.32 -12.75
CA THR A 47 -11.92 -12.99 -13.15
C THR A 47 -12.43 -12.61 -14.55
N ILE A 48 -12.52 -13.55 -15.49
CA ILE A 48 -13.13 -13.31 -16.81
C ILE A 48 -14.60 -12.90 -16.66
N PHE A 49 -15.37 -13.60 -15.82
CA PHE A 49 -16.76 -13.22 -15.55
C PHE A 49 -16.86 -11.84 -14.89
N GLY A 50 -15.99 -11.53 -13.92
CA GLY A 50 -15.92 -10.20 -13.32
C GLY A 50 -15.61 -9.10 -14.34
N PHE A 51 -14.64 -9.33 -15.22
CA PHE A 51 -14.28 -8.38 -16.28
C PHE A 51 -15.43 -8.16 -17.26
N VAL A 52 -16.04 -9.22 -17.79
CA VAL A 52 -17.17 -9.12 -18.73
C VAL A 52 -18.35 -8.41 -18.08
N HIS A 53 -18.68 -8.74 -16.83
CA HIS A 53 -19.75 -8.08 -16.10
C HIS A 53 -19.45 -6.58 -15.93
N SER A 54 -18.26 -6.22 -15.45
CA SER A 54 -17.86 -4.80 -15.28
C SER A 54 -17.91 -4.01 -16.60
N LEU A 55 -17.51 -4.61 -17.72
CA LEU A 55 -17.50 -3.96 -19.04
C LEU A 55 -18.92 -3.72 -19.58
N LEU A 56 -19.84 -4.67 -19.36
CA LEU A 56 -21.25 -4.49 -19.72
C LEU A 56 -21.92 -3.40 -18.89
N VAL A 57 -21.63 -3.36 -17.58
CA VAL A 57 -22.15 -2.35 -16.65
C VAL A 57 -21.59 -0.96 -16.98
N PHE A 58 -20.29 -0.86 -17.30
CA PHE A 58 -19.65 0.39 -17.72
C PHE A 58 -20.31 1.00 -18.96
N LYS A 59 -20.66 0.17 -19.96
CA LYS A 59 -21.34 0.62 -21.17
C LYS A 59 -22.74 1.18 -20.88
N ASP A 60 -23.45 0.60 -19.92
CA ASP A 60 -24.82 0.99 -19.59
C ASP A 60 -24.88 2.27 -18.73
N ILE A 61 -23.86 2.53 -17.92
CA ILE A 61 -23.80 3.68 -16.99
C ILE A 61 -23.27 4.96 -17.65
N TRP A 62 -22.63 4.89 -18.83
CA TRP A 62 -21.98 6.04 -19.45
C TRP A 62 -22.86 7.31 -19.56
N ASN A 63 -24.17 7.15 -19.71
CA ASN A 63 -25.14 8.25 -19.78
C ASN A 63 -26.14 8.28 -18.61
N ARG A 64 -25.88 7.54 -17.52
CA ARG A 64 -26.74 7.51 -16.33
C ARG A 64 -26.15 8.38 -15.23
N GLU A 65 -27.02 8.86 -14.34
CA GLU A 65 -26.61 9.53 -13.12
C GLU A 65 -26.00 8.53 -12.13
N GLN A 66 -25.26 9.07 -11.17
CA GLN A 66 -24.67 8.28 -10.10
C GLN A 66 -25.78 7.68 -9.22
N GLU A 67 -25.70 6.39 -8.93
CA GLU A 67 -26.58 5.72 -7.99
C GLU A 67 -25.80 5.10 -6.84
N ASN A 68 -26.37 5.18 -5.64
CA ASN A 68 -25.77 4.65 -4.41
C ASN A 68 -26.64 3.51 -3.86
N LEU A 69 -26.05 2.34 -3.67
CA LEU A 69 -26.67 1.21 -2.98
C LEU A 69 -26.24 1.22 -1.52
N VAL A 70 -27.17 1.44 -0.60
CA VAL A 70 -26.88 1.50 0.84
C VAL A 70 -27.42 0.25 1.53
N ILE A 71 -26.53 -0.48 2.18
CA ILE A 71 -26.86 -1.69 2.96
C ILE A 71 -26.53 -1.42 4.42
N THR A 72 -27.52 -1.48 5.32
CA THR A 72 -27.26 -1.34 6.76
C THR A 72 -26.51 -2.57 7.27
N TRP A 73 -25.30 -2.38 7.78
CA TRP A 73 -24.46 -3.46 8.31
C TRP A 73 -24.69 -3.69 9.81
N PHE A 74 -24.75 -2.61 10.57
CA PHE A 74 -24.90 -2.65 12.02
C PHE A 74 -25.72 -1.45 12.51
N GLN A 75 -26.66 -1.69 13.40
CA GLN A 75 -27.47 -0.64 14.02
C GLN A 75 -27.56 -0.89 15.53
N ALA A 76 -27.10 0.07 16.32
CA ALA A 76 -27.22 0.03 17.78
C ALA A 76 -27.46 1.43 18.34
N ALA A 77 -28.58 1.61 19.06
CA ALA A 77 -29.03 2.91 19.55
C ALA A 77 -29.03 3.97 18.43
N ASP A 78 -28.32 5.08 18.63
CA ASP A 78 -28.22 6.20 17.68
C ASP A 78 -27.09 6.01 16.64
N PHE A 79 -26.38 4.87 16.67
CA PHE A 79 -25.28 4.59 15.75
C PHE A 79 -25.72 3.61 14.66
N GLN A 80 -25.78 4.10 13.41
CA GLN A 80 -26.07 3.30 12.24
C GLN A 80 -24.84 3.24 11.32
N LEU A 81 -24.28 2.05 11.17
CA LEU A 81 -23.19 1.78 10.24
C LEU A 81 -23.77 1.15 8.97
N SER A 82 -23.58 1.83 7.85
CA SER A 82 -24.00 1.37 6.53
C SER A 82 -22.83 1.18 5.59
N PHE A 83 -22.96 0.19 4.71
CA PHE A 83 -22.10 -0.03 3.56
C PHE A 83 -22.78 0.61 2.36
N ALA A 84 -22.32 1.79 1.99
CA ALA A 84 -22.70 2.46 0.76
C ALA A 84 -21.76 2.02 -0.38
N LEU A 85 -22.34 1.66 -1.52
CA LEU A 85 -21.65 1.29 -2.74
C LEU A 85 -22.03 2.29 -3.85
N GLU A 86 -21.04 2.96 -4.41
CA GLU A 86 -21.19 3.96 -5.46
C GLU A 86 -21.05 3.30 -6.83
N ILE A 87 -22.11 3.41 -7.63
CA ILE A 87 -22.14 3.00 -9.02
C ILE A 87 -22.05 4.27 -9.87
N SER A 88 -20.82 4.72 -10.11
CA SER A 88 -20.50 5.86 -10.97
C SER A 88 -19.60 5.45 -12.13
N VAL A 89 -19.50 6.30 -13.16
CA VAL A 89 -18.61 6.07 -14.31
C VAL A 89 -17.15 5.89 -13.86
N VAL A 90 -16.71 6.65 -12.85
CA VAL A 90 -15.34 6.57 -12.31
C VAL A 90 -15.14 5.29 -11.50
N SER A 91 -16.06 4.96 -10.60
CA SER A 91 -16.02 3.73 -9.79
C SER A 91 -16.01 2.48 -10.69
N VAL A 92 -16.98 2.37 -11.61
CA VAL A 92 -17.09 1.22 -12.52
C VAL A 92 -15.92 1.19 -13.51
N GLY A 93 -15.51 2.33 -14.06
CA GLY A 93 -14.30 2.41 -14.90
C GLY A 93 -13.05 1.90 -14.17
N THR A 94 -12.92 2.22 -12.88
CA THR A 94 -11.84 1.69 -12.03
C THR A 94 -11.96 0.17 -11.84
N THR A 95 -13.17 -0.38 -11.67
CA THR A 95 -13.36 -1.84 -11.62
C THR A 95 -13.00 -2.55 -12.92
N VAL A 96 -13.31 -1.97 -14.09
CA VAL A 96 -12.90 -2.50 -15.41
C VAL A 96 -11.38 -2.50 -15.53
N LEU A 97 -10.71 -1.43 -15.06
CA LEU A 97 -9.26 -1.36 -15.05
C LEU A 97 -8.64 -2.44 -14.14
N ILE A 98 -9.17 -2.60 -12.92
CA ILE A 98 -8.67 -3.59 -11.95
C ILE A 98 -8.86 -5.02 -12.47
N THR A 99 -10.07 -5.37 -12.92
CA THR A 99 -10.37 -6.72 -13.44
C THR A 99 -9.60 -7.00 -14.73
N GLY A 100 -9.46 -6.03 -15.63
CA GLY A 100 -8.68 -6.16 -16.85
C GLY A 100 -7.18 -6.37 -16.58
N LEU A 101 -6.57 -5.57 -15.70
CA LEU A 101 -5.18 -5.75 -15.32
C LEU A 101 -4.95 -7.02 -14.50
N SER A 102 -5.90 -7.41 -13.64
CA SER A 102 -5.85 -8.70 -12.90
C SER A 102 -5.89 -9.88 -13.88
N LEU A 103 -6.78 -9.86 -14.86
CA LEU A 103 -6.88 -10.89 -15.89
C LEU A 103 -5.55 -11.08 -16.63
N LEU A 104 -4.95 -9.98 -17.09
CA LEU A 104 -3.66 -10.01 -17.78
C LEU A 104 -2.52 -10.46 -16.86
N ALA A 105 -2.52 -10.04 -15.59
CA ALA A 105 -1.53 -10.49 -14.60
C ALA A 105 -1.67 -11.97 -14.27
N GLN A 106 -2.88 -12.51 -14.22
CA GLN A 106 -3.15 -13.93 -14.00
C GLN A 106 -2.72 -14.79 -15.21
N ILE A 107 -3.00 -14.35 -16.44
CA ILE A 107 -2.49 -15.03 -17.66
C ILE A 107 -0.96 -15.01 -17.67
N TYR A 108 -0.35 -13.86 -17.34
CA TYR A 108 1.10 -13.73 -17.21
C TYR A 108 1.67 -14.68 -16.13
N ALA A 109 0.97 -14.82 -15.01
CA ALA A 109 1.36 -15.71 -13.92
C ALA A 109 1.35 -17.19 -14.32
N LEU A 110 0.46 -17.63 -15.21
CA LEU A 110 0.46 -19.01 -15.70
C LEU A 110 1.79 -19.39 -16.37
N GLY A 111 2.38 -18.46 -17.14
CA GLY A 111 3.68 -18.67 -17.77
C GLY A 111 4.85 -18.49 -16.80
N TYR A 112 4.81 -17.46 -15.96
CA TYR A 112 5.92 -17.15 -15.04
C TYR A 112 6.07 -18.21 -13.94
N MET A 113 4.96 -18.75 -13.43
CA MET A 113 4.91 -19.67 -12.29
C MET A 113 4.78 -21.15 -12.71
N GLU A 114 5.01 -21.49 -13.98
CA GLU A 114 4.81 -22.87 -14.49
C GLU A 114 5.60 -23.92 -13.69
N LYS A 115 6.78 -23.53 -13.19
CA LYS A 115 7.70 -24.42 -12.44
C LYS A 115 7.45 -24.43 -10.93
N ASP A 116 6.47 -23.69 -10.43
CA ASP A 116 6.15 -23.63 -9.01
C ASP A 116 4.99 -24.57 -8.67
N TRP A 117 5.11 -25.34 -7.59
CA TRP A 117 4.06 -26.25 -7.14
C TRP A 117 2.90 -25.51 -6.45
N SER A 118 3.17 -24.32 -5.90
CA SER A 118 2.23 -23.57 -5.07
C SER A 118 1.29 -22.63 -5.86
N LEU A 119 1.01 -22.98 -7.13
CA LEU A 119 0.11 -22.25 -8.03
C LEU A 119 -1.28 -22.00 -7.43
N ALA A 120 -1.88 -23.00 -6.79
CA ALA A 120 -3.21 -22.84 -6.19
C ALA A 120 -3.23 -21.74 -5.12
N ARG A 121 -2.17 -21.67 -4.29
CA ARG A 121 -2.04 -20.63 -3.25
C ARG A 121 -1.85 -19.27 -3.90
N PHE A 122 -1.02 -19.20 -4.93
CA PHE A 122 -0.75 -17.95 -5.63
C PHE A 122 -2.03 -17.35 -6.24
N PHE A 123 -2.79 -18.15 -7.00
CA PHE A 123 -4.04 -17.70 -7.61
C PHE A 123 -5.12 -17.39 -6.57
N GLY A 124 -5.23 -18.19 -5.51
CA GLY A 124 -6.13 -17.90 -4.39
C GLY A 124 -5.87 -16.53 -3.75
N LEU A 125 -4.59 -16.22 -3.51
CA LEU A 125 -4.18 -14.91 -3.00
C LEU A 125 -4.41 -13.78 -4.01
N LEU A 126 -4.21 -14.01 -5.32
CA LEU A 126 -4.53 -13.03 -6.36
C LEU A 126 -6.03 -12.73 -6.44
N GLY A 127 -6.91 -13.75 -6.35
CA GLY A 127 -8.35 -13.54 -6.35
C GLY A 127 -8.84 -12.76 -5.13
N PHE A 128 -8.29 -13.09 -3.94
CA PHE A 128 -8.57 -12.34 -2.71
C PHE A 128 -8.09 -10.87 -2.81
N PHE A 129 -6.93 -10.69 -3.42
CA PHE A 129 -6.34 -9.38 -3.66
C PHE A 129 -7.15 -8.54 -4.66
N GLU A 130 -7.64 -9.16 -5.75
CA GLU A 130 -8.53 -8.55 -6.72
C GLU A 130 -9.86 -8.12 -6.09
N ALA A 131 -10.48 -9.00 -5.28
CA ALA A 131 -11.73 -8.70 -4.56
C ALA A 131 -11.60 -7.45 -3.69
N ALA A 132 -10.48 -7.32 -2.96
CA ALA A 132 -10.22 -6.15 -2.13
C ALA A 132 -10.08 -4.86 -2.97
N LEU A 133 -9.37 -4.89 -4.09
CA LEU A 133 -9.24 -3.70 -4.94
C LEU A 133 -10.58 -3.27 -5.55
N ILE A 134 -11.39 -4.22 -6.03
CA ILE A 134 -12.71 -3.91 -6.59
C ILE A 134 -13.62 -3.37 -5.49
N GLY A 135 -13.61 -3.99 -4.30
CA GLY A 135 -14.37 -3.51 -3.14
C GLY A 135 -14.00 -2.08 -2.75
N LEU A 136 -12.73 -1.69 -2.86
CA LEU A 136 -12.28 -0.33 -2.61
C LEU A 136 -12.79 0.66 -3.67
N ALA A 137 -12.79 0.25 -4.95
CA ALA A 137 -13.25 1.10 -6.05
C ALA A 137 -14.73 1.47 -5.92
N ILE A 138 -15.58 0.49 -5.60
CA ILE A 138 -17.03 0.69 -5.47
C ILE A 138 -17.47 1.24 -4.12
N SER A 139 -16.58 1.30 -3.12
CA SER A 139 -16.95 1.72 -1.77
C SER A 139 -17.25 3.23 -1.72
N ASP A 140 -18.44 3.58 -1.24
CA ASP A 140 -18.88 4.96 -0.95
C ASP A 140 -18.95 5.26 0.55
N SER A 141 -18.48 4.34 1.39
CA SER A 141 -18.40 4.49 2.83
C SER A 141 -16.94 4.58 3.28
N LEU A 142 -16.61 5.56 4.11
CA LEU A 142 -15.28 5.74 4.67
C LEU A 142 -14.87 4.52 5.51
N PHE A 143 -15.81 3.95 6.27
CA PHE A 143 -15.55 2.75 7.08
C PHE A 143 -15.31 1.51 6.21
N LEU A 144 -16.16 1.28 5.20
CA LEU A 144 -15.97 0.17 4.27
C LEU A 144 -14.64 0.28 3.53
N SER A 145 -14.29 1.49 3.08
CA SER A 145 -13.02 1.76 2.42
C SER A 145 -11.85 1.45 3.33
N TYR A 146 -11.91 1.85 4.61
CA TYR A 146 -10.90 1.50 5.61
C TYR A 146 -10.79 -0.02 5.82
N ALA A 147 -11.90 -0.73 6.01
CA ALA A 147 -11.90 -2.17 6.22
C ALA A 147 -11.28 -2.91 5.03
N VAL A 148 -11.64 -2.52 3.81
CA VAL A 148 -11.08 -3.10 2.58
C VAL A 148 -9.61 -2.73 2.40
N LEU A 149 -9.19 -1.52 2.78
CA LEU A 149 -7.78 -1.14 2.80
C LEU A 149 -6.96 -2.03 3.77
N GLU A 150 -7.50 -2.43 4.92
CA GLU A 150 -6.82 -3.38 5.81
C GLU A 150 -6.72 -4.78 5.20
N VAL A 151 -7.80 -5.24 4.57
CA VAL A 151 -7.80 -6.49 3.79
C VAL A 151 -6.71 -6.45 2.70
N LEU A 152 -6.50 -5.29 2.06
CA LEU A 152 -5.43 -5.08 1.09
C LEU A 152 -4.02 -5.08 1.72
N THR A 153 -3.87 -4.56 2.95
CA THR A 153 -2.61 -4.69 3.73
C THR A 153 -2.30 -6.17 4.01
N LEU A 154 -3.30 -6.95 4.43
CA LEU A 154 -3.16 -8.39 4.69
C LEU A 154 -2.84 -9.18 3.42
N SER A 155 -3.56 -8.94 2.32
CA SER A 155 -3.29 -9.64 1.05
C SER A 155 -1.90 -9.31 0.52
N THR A 156 -1.43 -8.06 0.69
CA THR A 156 -0.04 -7.70 0.35
C THR A 156 0.96 -8.48 1.19
N TYR A 157 0.74 -8.60 2.51
CA TYR A 157 1.62 -9.39 3.39
C TYR A 157 1.75 -10.84 2.90
N LEU A 158 0.63 -11.49 2.57
CA LEU A 158 0.60 -12.87 2.09
C LEU A 158 1.27 -13.04 0.72
N LEU A 159 1.12 -12.07 -0.18
CA LEU A 159 1.74 -12.10 -1.52
C LEU A 159 3.24 -11.77 -1.49
N VAL A 160 3.68 -10.84 -0.63
CA VAL A 160 5.13 -10.59 -0.40
C VAL A 160 5.75 -11.84 0.20
N GLY A 161 5.13 -12.38 1.26
CA GLY A 161 5.56 -13.56 2.00
C GLY A 161 5.34 -14.90 1.27
N PHE A 162 5.11 -14.89 -0.04
CA PHE A 162 4.73 -16.09 -0.79
C PHE A 162 5.81 -17.19 -0.72
N TRP A 163 7.08 -16.81 -0.88
CA TRP A 163 8.24 -17.69 -0.72
C TRP A 163 8.85 -17.57 0.68
N TYR A 164 8.03 -17.83 1.71
CA TYR A 164 8.39 -17.72 3.13
C TYR A 164 9.60 -18.54 3.58
N ALA A 165 10.06 -19.51 2.77
CA ALA A 165 11.28 -20.26 3.07
C ALA A 165 12.55 -19.39 2.99
N GLN A 166 12.51 -18.26 2.26
CA GLN A 166 13.62 -17.34 2.15
C GLN A 166 13.59 -16.30 3.30
N PRO A 167 14.69 -16.12 4.05
CA PRO A 167 14.69 -15.24 5.23
C PRO A 167 14.44 -13.76 4.86
N LEU A 168 14.96 -13.29 3.71
CA LEU A 168 14.73 -11.93 3.21
C LEU A 168 13.24 -11.67 2.90
N VAL A 169 12.51 -12.68 2.45
CA VAL A 169 11.08 -12.58 2.14
C VAL A 169 10.26 -12.41 3.42
N VAL A 170 10.63 -13.11 4.49
CA VAL A 170 9.94 -13.00 5.79
C VAL A 170 10.13 -11.63 6.41
N THR A 171 11.34 -11.07 6.36
CA THR A 171 11.60 -9.71 6.84
C THR A 171 10.86 -8.69 6.00
N ALA A 172 10.92 -8.81 4.67
CA ALA A 172 10.22 -7.91 3.75
C ALA A 172 8.71 -7.93 3.94
N ALA A 173 8.11 -9.11 4.14
CA ALA A 173 6.68 -9.24 4.40
C ALA A 173 6.30 -8.55 5.71
N ARG A 174 7.03 -8.81 6.80
CA ARG A 174 6.81 -8.17 8.11
C ARG A 174 6.86 -6.65 8.00
N ASP A 175 7.92 -6.13 7.40
CA ASP A 175 8.15 -4.68 7.32
C ASP A 175 7.09 -4.03 6.43
N ALA A 176 6.67 -4.70 5.35
CA ALA A 176 5.54 -4.25 4.54
C ALA A 176 4.19 -4.24 5.25
N PHE A 177 3.93 -5.21 6.13
CA PHE A 177 2.72 -5.20 6.94
C PHE A 177 2.76 -4.07 7.99
N LEU A 178 3.85 -3.99 8.75
CA LEU A 178 3.96 -3.05 9.87
C LEU A 178 3.99 -1.59 9.40
N THR A 179 4.76 -1.25 8.36
CA THR A 179 4.82 0.13 7.85
C THR A 179 3.46 0.60 7.34
N LYS A 180 2.71 -0.25 6.64
CA LYS A 180 1.33 0.06 6.22
C LYS A 180 0.38 0.16 7.40
N ARG A 181 0.52 -0.74 8.38
CA ARG A 181 -0.35 -0.79 9.56
C ARG A 181 -0.26 0.48 10.40
N VAL A 182 0.92 1.11 10.48
CA VAL A 182 1.06 2.41 11.16
C VAL A 182 0.16 3.47 10.52
N GLY A 183 0.15 3.55 9.18
CA GLY A 183 -0.77 4.45 8.45
C GLY A 183 -2.24 4.08 8.66
N ASP A 184 -2.57 2.78 8.61
CA ASP A 184 -3.94 2.28 8.82
C ASP A 184 -4.48 2.61 10.22
N LEU A 185 -3.65 2.55 11.25
CA LEU A 185 -4.05 2.90 12.62
C LEU A 185 -4.37 4.40 12.77
N LEU A 186 -3.57 5.26 12.14
CA LEU A 186 -3.83 6.71 12.13
C LEU A 186 -5.08 7.06 11.32
N LEU A 187 -5.30 6.35 10.20
CA LEU A 187 -6.54 6.46 9.45
C LEU A 187 -7.73 6.02 10.30
N LEU A 188 -7.64 4.90 11.03
CA LEU A 188 -8.71 4.44 11.91
C LEU A 188 -9.06 5.49 12.98
N MET A 189 -8.06 6.13 13.58
CA MET A 189 -8.29 7.23 14.53
C MET A 189 -9.11 8.36 13.89
N ALA A 190 -8.80 8.73 12.64
CA ALA A 190 -9.56 9.73 11.90
C ALA A 190 -11.00 9.25 11.58
N VAL A 191 -11.19 8.00 11.15
CA VAL A 191 -12.52 7.42 10.88
C VAL A 191 -13.40 7.44 12.14
N VAL A 192 -12.85 7.03 13.28
CA VAL A 192 -13.56 7.05 14.57
C VAL A 192 -13.87 8.49 15.02
N SER A 193 -12.97 9.44 14.76
CA SER A 193 -13.24 10.85 15.06
C SER A 193 -14.33 11.45 14.16
N LEU A 194 -14.36 11.09 12.88
CA LEU A 194 -15.39 11.55 11.95
C LEU A 194 -16.76 10.96 12.28
N SER A 195 -16.82 9.70 12.73
CA SER A 195 -18.10 9.08 13.09
C SER A 195 -18.81 9.83 14.21
N THR A 196 -18.07 10.45 15.13
CA THR A 196 -18.66 11.23 16.23
C THR A 196 -18.94 12.68 15.85
N LEU A 197 -18.14 13.28 14.96
CA LEU A 197 -18.29 14.68 14.55
C LEU A 197 -19.34 14.90 13.45
N ALA A 198 -19.35 14.03 12.43
CA ALA A 198 -20.27 14.15 11.29
C ALA A 198 -21.53 13.29 11.46
N GLY A 199 -21.51 12.27 12.33
CA GLY A 199 -22.63 11.36 12.58
C GLY A 199 -22.86 10.30 11.49
N SER A 200 -22.38 10.52 10.26
CA SER A 200 -22.38 9.56 9.16
C SER A 200 -20.95 9.28 8.66
N LEU A 201 -20.76 8.11 8.05
CA LEU A 201 -19.50 7.68 7.43
C LEU A 201 -19.62 7.48 5.92
N ASN A 202 -20.73 7.89 5.31
CA ASN A 202 -20.87 7.89 3.85
C ASN A 202 -20.21 9.14 3.26
N PHE A 203 -19.55 9.00 2.11
CA PHE A 203 -18.82 10.11 1.50
C PHE A 203 -19.73 11.28 1.12
N SER A 204 -20.93 11.01 0.59
CA SER A 204 -21.93 12.05 0.28
C SER A 204 -22.19 12.98 1.48
N ASP A 205 -22.50 12.39 2.63
CA ASP A 205 -22.88 13.10 3.85
C ASP A 205 -21.67 13.84 4.43
N LEU A 206 -20.49 13.22 4.34
CA LEU A 206 -19.23 13.81 4.78
C LEU A 206 -18.85 15.04 3.93
N TYR A 207 -19.13 15.03 2.62
CA TYR A 207 -18.86 16.18 1.75
C TYR A 207 -19.78 17.36 2.06
N GLU A 208 -21.06 17.11 2.32
CA GLU A 208 -22.01 18.16 2.75
C GLU A 208 -21.64 18.71 4.13
N TRP A 209 -21.30 17.83 5.06
CA TRP A 209 -20.83 18.21 6.39
C TRP A 209 -19.57 19.08 6.31
N ALA A 210 -18.59 18.72 5.46
CA ALA A 210 -17.35 19.48 5.34
C ALA A 210 -17.54 20.92 4.84
N GLN A 211 -18.63 21.21 4.11
CA GLN A 211 -18.93 22.58 3.67
C GLN A 211 -19.46 23.48 4.80
N THR A 212 -20.06 22.87 5.84
CA THR A 212 -20.74 23.58 6.93
C THR A 212 -20.04 23.42 8.29
N ALA A 213 -19.07 22.52 8.38
CA ALA A 213 -18.36 22.22 9.62
C ALA A 213 -17.48 23.40 10.09
N ASP A 214 -17.80 23.93 11.26
CA ASP A 214 -16.94 24.89 11.98
C ASP A 214 -16.19 24.16 13.09
N LEU A 215 -14.98 23.71 12.77
CA LEU A 215 -14.10 22.99 13.70
C LEU A 215 -12.94 23.86 14.15
N ASN A 216 -12.43 23.60 15.35
CA ASN A 216 -11.19 24.21 15.80
C ASN A 216 -10.05 23.87 14.80
N PRO A 217 -9.21 24.84 14.39
CA PRO A 217 -8.12 24.60 13.43
C PRO A 217 -7.19 23.44 13.81
N VAL A 218 -6.98 23.20 15.11
CA VAL A 218 -6.14 22.08 15.58
C VAL A 218 -6.83 20.74 15.35
N THR A 219 -8.14 20.65 15.63
CA THR A 219 -8.90 19.40 15.47
C THR A 219 -9.07 19.06 13.99
N SER A 220 -9.38 20.05 13.13
CA SER A 220 -9.45 19.83 11.68
C SER A 220 -8.10 19.38 11.13
N THR A 221 -7.00 20.00 11.56
CA THR A 221 -5.65 19.62 11.11
C THR A 221 -5.27 18.20 11.52
N LEU A 222 -5.48 17.82 12.78
CA LEU A 222 -5.16 16.45 13.24
C LEU A 222 -6.03 15.39 12.54
N LEU A 223 -7.30 15.69 12.32
CA LEU A 223 -8.24 14.83 11.58
C LEU A 223 -7.75 14.63 10.14
N CYS A 224 -7.48 15.71 9.41
CA CYS A 224 -7.00 15.64 8.03
C CYS A 224 -5.62 14.95 7.93
N LEU A 225 -4.71 15.16 8.89
CA LEU A 225 -3.42 14.45 8.93
C LEU A 225 -3.61 12.95 9.16
N GLY A 226 -4.54 12.53 10.03
CA GLY A 226 -4.90 11.13 10.22
C GLY A 226 -5.46 10.50 8.94
N LEU A 227 -6.32 11.24 8.22
CA LEU A 227 -6.85 10.84 6.91
C LEU A 227 -5.75 10.67 5.85
N ILE A 228 -4.74 11.55 5.83
CA ILE A 228 -3.59 11.47 4.90
C ILE A 228 -2.64 10.32 5.25
N ALA A 229 -2.48 10.00 6.54
CA ALA A 229 -1.52 9.01 7.01
C ALA A 229 -1.77 7.60 6.45
N GLY A 230 -3.04 7.20 6.30
CA GLY A 230 -3.41 5.94 5.67
C GLY A 230 -2.86 5.82 4.25
N PRO A 231 -3.30 6.66 3.30
CA PRO A 231 -2.78 6.73 1.95
C PRO A 231 -1.27 6.91 1.87
N ALA A 232 -0.66 7.70 2.75
CA ALA A 232 0.80 7.87 2.76
C ALA A 232 1.52 6.52 2.95
N GLY A 233 1.02 5.66 3.85
CA GLY A 233 1.50 4.29 4.00
C GLY A 233 1.16 3.39 2.81
N LYS A 234 -0.09 3.41 2.32
CA LYS A 234 -0.53 2.63 1.14
C LYS A 234 0.28 2.94 -0.12
N CYS A 235 0.64 4.22 -0.28
CA CYS A 235 1.22 4.75 -1.50
C CYS A 235 2.75 4.85 -1.45
N ALA A 236 3.37 4.30 -0.41
CA ALA A 236 4.82 4.32 -0.20
C ALA A 236 5.40 5.74 -0.32
N GLN A 237 4.81 6.68 0.42
CA GLN A 237 5.27 8.07 0.49
C GLN A 237 6.30 8.24 1.59
N PHE A 238 7.16 9.26 1.47
CA PHE A 238 8.05 9.61 2.57
C PHE A 238 7.23 9.98 3.83
N PRO A 239 7.60 9.51 5.03
CA PRO A 239 8.70 8.61 5.33
C PRO A 239 8.37 7.13 5.05
N LEU A 240 7.10 6.71 5.11
CA LEU A 240 6.59 5.33 5.04
C LEU A 240 6.73 4.60 3.67
N HIS A 241 7.90 4.65 3.02
CA HIS A 241 8.09 4.08 1.68
C HIS A 241 8.95 2.81 1.62
N LEU A 242 9.75 2.51 2.65
CA LEU A 242 10.73 1.41 2.65
C LEU A 242 10.10 0.07 2.23
N TRP A 243 8.86 -0.18 2.65
CA TRP A 243 8.18 -1.43 2.35
C TRP A 243 8.06 -1.75 0.87
N LEU A 244 7.97 -0.74 -0.01
CA LEU A 244 7.76 -0.97 -1.44
C LEU A 244 9.03 -1.49 -2.11
N ASP A 245 10.21 -1.08 -1.61
CA ASP A 245 11.48 -1.64 -2.07
C ASP A 245 11.61 -3.10 -1.67
N GLU A 246 11.44 -3.39 -0.37
CA GLU A 246 11.55 -4.75 0.17
C GLU A 246 10.48 -5.69 -0.39
N ALA A 247 9.30 -5.17 -0.74
CA ALA A 247 8.25 -5.93 -1.40
C ALA A 247 8.69 -6.56 -2.74
N MET A 248 9.79 -6.10 -3.36
CA MET A 248 10.27 -6.64 -4.64
C MET A 248 10.85 -8.06 -4.55
N GLU A 249 11.08 -8.57 -3.34
CA GLU A 249 11.42 -9.99 -3.07
C GLU A 249 10.28 -10.96 -3.46
N GLY A 250 9.05 -10.46 -3.58
CA GLY A 250 7.91 -11.26 -4.01
C GLY A 250 7.95 -11.69 -5.50
N PRO A 251 7.08 -12.65 -5.88
CA PRO A 251 6.97 -13.11 -7.27
C PRO A 251 6.56 -11.96 -8.19
N ASN A 252 7.11 -11.94 -9.42
CA ASN A 252 6.92 -10.81 -10.32
C ASN A 252 5.46 -10.52 -10.70
N PRO A 253 4.58 -11.50 -10.96
CA PRO A 253 3.17 -11.20 -11.23
C PRO A 253 2.48 -10.48 -10.06
N ALA A 254 2.88 -10.75 -8.81
CA ALA A 254 2.40 -9.97 -7.66
C ALA A 254 3.01 -8.56 -7.63
N SER A 255 4.25 -8.36 -8.09
CA SER A 255 4.85 -7.03 -8.24
C SER A 255 4.14 -6.18 -9.29
N VAL A 256 3.67 -6.78 -10.39
CA VAL A 256 2.84 -6.12 -11.41
C VAL A 256 1.60 -5.51 -10.76
N MET A 257 0.82 -6.32 -10.02
CA MET A 257 -0.40 -5.83 -9.37
C MET A 257 -0.11 -4.82 -8.26
N ARG A 258 0.92 -5.06 -7.43
CA ARG A 258 1.26 -4.16 -6.33
C ARG A 258 1.64 -2.77 -6.80
N ASN A 259 2.55 -2.66 -7.77
CA ASN A 259 3.03 -1.36 -8.25
C ASN A 259 2.02 -0.64 -9.16
N SER A 260 1.15 -1.37 -9.83
CA SER A 260 0.21 -0.77 -10.79
C SER A 260 -1.12 -0.42 -10.13
N LEU A 261 -1.64 -1.28 -9.25
CA LEU A 261 -3.00 -1.19 -8.70
C LEU A 261 -3.06 -0.88 -7.19
N VAL A 262 -2.23 -1.48 -6.32
CA VAL A 262 -2.32 -1.19 -4.85
C VAL A 262 -2.04 0.25 -4.57
N VAL A 263 -0.92 0.73 -5.11
CA VAL A 263 -0.45 2.10 -4.87
C VAL A 263 -1.46 3.09 -5.46
N ALA A 264 -2.02 2.76 -6.62
CA ALA A 264 -3.11 3.53 -7.23
C ALA A 264 -4.41 3.48 -6.42
N GLY A 265 -4.75 2.35 -5.80
CA GLY A 265 -5.93 2.22 -4.93
C GLY A 265 -5.84 3.09 -3.67
N GLY A 266 -4.66 3.19 -3.06
CA GLY A 266 -4.43 4.13 -1.96
C GLY A 266 -4.59 5.59 -2.39
N ALA A 267 -4.11 5.92 -3.58
CA ALA A 267 -4.25 7.27 -4.15
C ALA A 267 -5.69 7.57 -4.61
N TYR A 268 -6.43 6.58 -5.09
CA TYR A 268 -7.84 6.67 -5.41
C TYR A 268 -8.68 6.96 -4.15
N PHE A 269 -8.38 6.30 -3.04
CA PHE A 269 -8.97 6.64 -1.76
C PHE A 269 -8.63 8.07 -1.32
N LEU A 270 -7.37 8.50 -1.50
CA LEU A 270 -6.97 9.88 -1.20
C LEU A 270 -7.77 10.90 -2.03
N TYR A 271 -8.05 10.60 -3.29
CA TYR A 271 -8.94 11.41 -4.13
C TYR A 271 -10.35 11.52 -3.54
N LYS A 272 -10.97 10.41 -3.10
CA LYS A 272 -12.29 10.46 -2.44
C LYS A 272 -12.27 11.29 -1.16
N VAL A 273 -11.16 11.26 -0.42
CA VAL A 273 -11.03 12.03 0.83
C VAL A 273 -10.68 13.51 0.58
N GLN A 274 -10.26 13.90 -0.63
CA GLN A 274 -9.81 15.27 -0.94
C GLN A 274 -10.79 16.38 -0.50
N PRO A 275 -12.11 16.28 -0.70
CA PRO A 275 -13.04 17.30 -0.23
C PRO A 275 -12.96 17.53 1.29
N LEU A 276 -12.67 16.49 2.07
CA LEU A 276 -12.51 16.59 3.53
C LEU A 276 -11.19 17.26 3.93
N LEU A 277 -10.16 17.20 3.07
CA LEU A 277 -8.87 17.82 3.34
C LEU A 277 -8.93 19.35 3.21
N SER A 278 -9.94 19.89 2.51
CA SER A 278 -10.16 21.34 2.39
C SER A 278 -10.47 22.03 3.73
N LEU A 279 -10.88 21.26 4.75
CA LEU A 279 -11.08 21.74 6.12
C LEU A 279 -9.81 22.26 6.80
N SER A 280 -8.62 21.87 6.31
CA SER A 280 -7.34 22.35 6.87
C SER A 280 -6.33 22.66 5.77
N PRO A 281 -6.00 23.96 5.56
CA PRO A 281 -4.93 24.36 4.66
C PRO A 281 -3.55 23.78 5.04
N ILE A 282 -3.31 23.51 6.33
CA ILE A 282 -2.06 22.92 6.81
C ILE A 282 -1.94 21.46 6.31
N ALA A 283 -3.05 20.73 6.28
CA ALA A 283 -3.07 19.35 5.79
C ALA A 283 -2.80 19.29 4.28
N LEU A 284 -3.44 20.16 3.49
CA LEU A 284 -3.17 20.28 2.05
C LEU A 284 -1.71 20.64 1.77
N ASN A 285 -1.16 21.64 2.47
CA ASN A 285 0.25 22.00 2.34
C ASN A 285 1.19 20.86 2.73
N THR A 286 0.83 20.08 3.76
CA THR A 286 1.60 18.88 4.13
C THR A 286 1.57 17.85 3.02
N LEU A 287 0.41 17.63 2.38
CA LEU A 287 0.26 16.71 1.26
C LEU A 287 1.12 17.13 0.06
N VAL A 288 1.13 18.43 -0.27
CA VAL A 288 2.00 19.03 -1.29
C VAL A 288 3.48 18.78 -1.00
N VAL A 289 3.93 19.08 0.22
CA VAL A 289 5.33 18.91 0.63
C VAL A 289 5.76 17.44 0.58
N LEU A 290 4.92 16.53 1.10
CA LEU A 290 5.17 15.09 1.06
C LEU A 290 5.27 14.56 -0.38
N GLY A 291 4.38 15.03 -1.26
CA GLY A 291 4.38 14.69 -2.68
C GLY A 291 5.68 15.10 -3.38
N ILE A 292 6.13 16.34 -3.17
CA ILE A 292 7.38 16.87 -3.77
C ILE A 292 8.60 16.09 -3.26
N ILE A 293 8.72 15.90 -1.95
CA ILE A 293 9.85 15.17 -1.33
C ILE A 293 9.91 13.76 -1.89
N THR A 294 8.76 13.08 -1.99
CA THR A 294 8.70 11.71 -2.51
C THR A 294 9.00 11.66 -4.01
N ALA A 295 8.43 12.56 -4.81
CA ALA A 295 8.62 12.58 -6.26
C ALA A 295 10.09 12.80 -6.64
N VAL A 296 10.75 13.80 -6.03
CA VAL A 296 12.16 14.11 -6.30
C VAL A 296 13.08 13.08 -5.63
N GLY A 297 12.82 12.72 -4.37
CA GLY A 297 13.65 11.75 -3.65
C GLY A 297 13.65 10.37 -4.30
N ALA A 298 12.47 9.85 -4.65
CA ALA A 298 12.34 8.52 -5.23
C ALA A 298 12.86 8.44 -6.68
N THR A 299 12.77 9.51 -7.48
CA THR A 299 13.42 9.53 -8.80
C THR A 299 14.94 9.50 -8.70
N LEU A 300 15.53 10.25 -7.76
CA LEU A 300 16.98 10.21 -7.52
C LEU A 300 17.46 8.84 -7.04
N VAL A 301 16.74 8.22 -6.11
CA VAL A 301 17.03 6.86 -5.64
C VAL A 301 16.91 5.86 -6.79
N SER A 302 15.83 5.94 -7.58
CA SER A 302 15.60 5.07 -8.73
C SER A 302 16.77 5.08 -9.74
N ILE A 303 17.42 6.23 -9.95
CA ILE A 303 18.64 6.38 -10.79
C ILE A 303 19.86 5.65 -10.20
N ALA A 304 19.96 5.57 -8.87
CA ALA A 304 21.09 4.92 -8.18
C ALA A 304 20.93 3.40 -8.04
N GLN A 305 19.71 2.88 -8.17
CA GLN A 305 19.41 1.46 -7.96
C GLN A 305 20.04 0.55 -9.04
N ILE A 306 20.58 -0.59 -8.61
CA ILE A 306 21.21 -1.62 -9.47
C ILE A 306 20.24 -2.75 -9.80
N ASP A 307 19.24 -2.99 -8.95
CA ASP A 307 18.21 -3.98 -9.18
C ASP A 307 17.10 -3.42 -10.07
N ILE A 308 16.72 -4.17 -11.12
CA ILE A 308 15.69 -3.74 -12.08
C ILE A 308 14.31 -3.55 -11.44
N LYS A 309 13.89 -4.44 -10.52
CA LYS A 309 12.59 -4.34 -9.85
C LYS A 309 12.56 -3.17 -8.88
N ARG A 310 13.64 -2.99 -8.11
CA ARG A 310 13.76 -1.88 -7.14
C ARG A 310 13.81 -0.53 -7.85
N SER A 311 14.58 -0.42 -8.93
CA SER A 311 14.58 0.78 -9.79
C SER A 311 13.15 1.13 -10.28
N LEU A 312 12.38 0.13 -10.69
CA LEU A 312 10.98 0.33 -11.11
C LEU A 312 10.03 0.62 -9.93
N SER A 313 10.28 0.11 -8.71
CA SER A 313 9.44 0.37 -7.54
C SER A 313 9.57 1.82 -7.06
N HIS A 314 10.79 2.36 -7.00
CA HIS A 314 10.99 3.76 -6.59
C HIS A 314 10.40 4.74 -7.61
N SER A 315 10.45 4.43 -8.90
CA SER A 315 9.74 5.25 -9.89
C SER A 315 8.21 5.16 -9.74
N THR A 316 7.66 4.09 -9.17
CA THR A 316 6.25 4.04 -8.76
C THR A 316 5.97 5.02 -7.61
N SER A 317 6.78 4.99 -6.54
CA SER A 317 6.67 5.95 -5.43
C SER A 317 6.75 7.40 -5.91
N ALA A 318 7.60 7.68 -6.90
CA ALA A 318 7.73 9.01 -7.47
C ALA A 318 6.43 9.50 -8.14
N TYR A 319 5.78 8.65 -8.94
CA TYR A 319 4.51 9.01 -9.61
C TYR A 319 3.37 9.14 -8.62
N MET A 320 3.35 8.34 -7.57
CA MET A 320 2.37 8.51 -6.49
C MET A 320 2.63 9.81 -5.72
N GLY A 321 3.89 10.24 -5.59
CA GLY A 321 4.23 11.58 -5.07
C GLY A 321 3.67 12.70 -5.96
N LEU A 322 3.69 12.54 -7.28
CA LEU A 322 3.02 13.46 -8.20
C LEU A 322 1.49 13.45 -8.01
N VAL A 323 0.88 12.29 -7.79
CA VAL A 323 -0.56 12.21 -7.49
C VAL A 323 -0.89 12.90 -6.16
N PHE A 324 -0.07 12.72 -5.12
CA PHE A 324 -0.24 13.42 -3.83
C PHE A 324 -0.15 14.93 -4.00
N LEU A 325 0.82 15.39 -4.80
CA LEU A 325 0.95 16.81 -5.15
C LEU A 325 -0.28 17.32 -5.93
N ALA A 326 -0.82 16.56 -6.88
CA ALA A 326 -2.02 16.94 -7.64
C ALA A 326 -3.26 17.03 -6.73
N VAL A 327 -3.47 16.05 -5.86
CA VAL A 327 -4.59 16.04 -4.90
C VAL A 327 -4.45 17.16 -3.87
N GLY A 328 -3.23 17.47 -3.41
CA GLY A 328 -2.96 18.59 -2.49
C GLY A 328 -3.17 19.97 -3.10
N LEU A 329 -3.11 20.08 -4.43
CA LEU A 329 -3.48 21.27 -5.20
C LEU A 329 -4.94 21.22 -5.71
N GLU A 330 -5.73 20.28 -5.19
CA GLU A 330 -7.15 20.10 -5.50
C GLU A 330 -7.43 19.80 -6.99
N GLN A 331 -6.46 19.21 -7.69
CA GLN A 331 -6.56 18.81 -9.11
C GLN A 331 -6.93 17.33 -9.24
N GLY A 332 -8.13 16.96 -8.77
CA GLY A 332 -8.60 15.58 -8.76
C GLY A 332 -8.68 14.92 -10.16
N GLY A 333 -9.10 15.67 -11.18
CA GLY A 333 -9.16 15.16 -12.56
C GLY A 333 -7.80 14.75 -13.11
N VAL A 334 -6.77 15.59 -12.90
CA VAL A 334 -5.38 15.29 -13.27
C VAL A 334 -4.88 14.04 -12.55
N ALA A 335 -5.16 13.93 -11.25
CA ALA A 335 -4.78 12.77 -10.45
C ALA A 335 -5.34 11.46 -11.04
N LEU A 336 -6.61 11.43 -11.44
CA LEU A 336 -7.22 10.24 -12.03
C LEU A 336 -6.62 9.86 -13.40
N ILE A 337 -6.37 10.82 -14.28
CA ILE A 337 -5.72 10.55 -15.59
C ILE A 337 -4.28 10.05 -15.39
N LEU A 338 -3.56 10.64 -14.43
CA LEU A 338 -2.21 10.20 -14.08
C LEU A 338 -2.22 8.77 -13.52
N LEU A 339 -3.17 8.43 -12.64
CA LEU A 339 -3.34 7.08 -12.10
C LEU A 339 -3.65 6.05 -13.19
N LEU A 340 -4.54 6.37 -14.13
CA LEU A 340 -4.90 5.49 -15.25
C LEU A 340 -3.68 5.22 -16.16
N SER A 341 -3.01 6.28 -16.61
CA SER A 341 -1.84 6.15 -17.49
C SER A 341 -0.69 5.41 -16.80
N HIS A 342 -0.44 5.73 -15.53
CA HIS A 342 0.56 5.06 -14.71
C HIS A 342 0.24 3.56 -14.53
N ALA A 343 -0.99 3.20 -14.17
CA ALA A 343 -1.35 1.81 -13.90
C ALA A 343 -1.09 0.90 -15.11
N ILE A 344 -1.49 1.35 -16.30
CA ILE A 344 -1.30 0.59 -17.55
C ILE A 344 0.21 0.51 -17.90
N ALA A 345 0.91 1.65 -17.86
CA ALA A 345 2.31 1.70 -18.25
C ALA A 345 3.24 0.95 -17.26
N LYS A 346 2.98 1.03 -15.96
CA LYS A 346 3.72 0.26 -14.94
C LYS A 346 3.46 -1.23 -15.04
N ALA A 347 2.22 -1.64 -15.30
CA ALA A 347 1.93 -3.06 -15.47
C ALA A 347 2.78 -3.64 -16.61
N LEU A 348 2.86 -2.91 -17.73
CA LEU A 348 3.67 -3.29 -18.89
C LEU A 348 5.17 -3.34 -18.56
N LEU A 349 5.70 -2.33 -17.86
CA LEU A 349 7.11 -2.30 -17.44
C LEU A 349 7.48 -3.46 -16.52
N PHE A 350 6.64 -3.78 -15.52
CA PHE A 350 6.88 -4.90 -14.62
C PHE A 350 6.72 -6.27 -15.31
N MET A 351 5.83 -6.41 -16.28
CA MET A 351 5.74 -7.65 -17.09
C MET A 351 6.98 -7.82 -17.98
N SER A 352 7.48 -6.74 -18.57
CA SER A 352 8.71 -6.77 -19.35
C SER A 352 9.93 -7.12 -18.48
N SER A 353 10.10 -6.44 -17.33
CA SER A 353 11.20 -6.75 -16.40
C SER A 353 11.12 -8.19 -15.89
N GLY A 354 9.92 -8.68 -15.59
CA GLY A 354 9.71 -10.07 -15.20
C GLY A 354 10.11 -11.07 -16.27
N SER A 355 9.85 -10.76 -17.54
CA SER A 355 10.24 -11.61 -18.66
C SER A 355 11.75 -11.69 -18.82
N VAL A 356 12.45 -10.56 -18.61
CA VAL A 356 13.92 -10.52 -18.55
C VAL A 356 14.45 -11.34 -17.38
N ILE A 357 13.87 -11.21 -16.18
CA ILE A 357 14.30 -11.94 -14.98
C ILE A 357 14.07 -13.45 -15.16
N TYR A 358 12.95 -13.85 -15.75
CA TYR A 358 12.61 -15.25 -15.99
C TYR A 358 13.63 -15.95 -16.89
N THR A 359 14.14 -15.27 -17.92
CA THR A 359 15.09 -15.86 -18.88
C THR A 359 16.54 -15.76 -18.41
N THR A 360 16.91 -14.65 -17.77
CA THR A 360 18.30 -14.39 -17.35
C THR A 360 18.62 -14.87 -15.93
N GLN A 361 17.60 -15.14 -15.10
CA GLN A 361 17.72 -15.55 -13.70
C GLN A 361 18.56 -14.58 -12.85
N THR A 362 18.55 -13.30 -13.19
CA THR A 362 19.21 -12.23 -12.45
C THR A 362 18.34 -10.99 -12.43
N GLN A 363 18.48 -10.16 -11.41
CA GLN A 363 17.81 -8.86 -11.28
C GLN A 363 18.82 -7.70 -11.38
N ASP A 364 20.12 -8.00 -11.35
CA ASP A 364 21.22 -7.05 -11.40
C ASP A 364 21.40 -6.49 -12.82
N LEU A 365 21.21 -5.17 -12.98
CA LEU A 365 21.37 -4.45 -14.25
C LEU A 365 22.79 -4.54 -14.80
N THR A 366 23.82 -4.76 -13.97
CA THR A 366 25.22 -4.86 -14.40
C THR A 366 25.57 -6.19 -15.07
N GLU A 367 24.68 -7.19 -14.96
CA GLU A 367 24.87 -8.53 -15.52
C GLU A 367 24.03 -8.79 -16.78
N MET A 368 23.37 -7.76 -17.30
CA MET A 368 22.51 -7.81 -18.48
C MET A 368 23.09 -7.00 -19.65
N GLY A 369 22.52 -7.18 -20.84
CA GLY A 369 22.92 -6.46 -22.04
C GLY A 369 22.56 -7.21 -23.33
N GLY A 370 22.35 -6.47 -24.42
CA GLY A 370 22.17 -7.00 -25.77
C GLY A 370 20.95 -7.91 -25.96
N LEU A 371 19.84 -7.62 -25.26
CA LEU A 371 18.59 -8.40 -25.35
C LEU A 371 17.61 -7.91 -26.43
N TRP A 372 17.77 -6.68 -26.96
CA TRP A 372 16.82 -6.06 -27.91
C TRP A 372 16.45 -6.96 -29.08
N SER A 373 17.43 -7.59 -29.73
CA SER A 373 17.21 -8.42 -30.92
C SER A 373 16.71 -9.83 -30.60
N LYS A 374 16.84 -10.29 -29.36
CA LYS A 374 16.50 -11.66 -28.94
C LYS A 374 15.09 -11.76 -28.36
N MET A 375 14.60 -10.68 -27.75
CA MET A 375 13.33 -10.64 -27.05
C MET A 375 12.46 -9.49 -27.56
N PRO A 376 11.98 -9.52 -28.82
CA PRO A 376 11.27 -8.39 -29.44
C PRO A 376 9.99 -8.00 -28.70
N ALA A 377 9.19 -8.94 -28.20
CA ALA A 377 7.94 -8.64 -27.50
C ALA A 377 8.21 -8.01 -26.13
N THR A 378 9.18 -8.54 -25.40
CA THR A 378 9.61 -7.99 -24.10
C THR A 378 10.21 -6.59 -24.27
N THR A 379 10.95 -6.40 -25.35
CA THR A 379 11.65 -5.15 -25.66
C THR A 379 10.68 -4.04 -26.08
N THR A 380 9.74 -4.31 -26.99
CA THR A 380 8.72 -3.34 -27.38
C THR A 380 7.82 -2.96 -26.20
N ALA A 381 7.45 -3.94 -25.36
CA ALA A 381 6.74 -3.70 -24.11
C ALA A 381 7.50 -2.71 -23.21
N PHE A 382 8.81 -2.88 -23.02
CA PHE A 382 9.59 -1.95 -22.20
C PHE A 382 9.63 -0.53 -22.79
N VAL A 383 9.86 -0.40 -24.09
CA VAL A 383 9.93 0.90 -24.77
C VAL A 383 8.61 1.63 -24.68
N VAL A 384 7.51 0.96 -25.05
CA VAL A 384 6.18 1.59 -25.06
C VAL A 384 5.72 1.89 -23.63
N GLY A 385 5.97 0.99 -22.68
CA GLY A 385 5.69 1.25 -21.26
C GLY A 385 6.51 2.43 -20.72
N SER A 386 7.78 2.54 -21.09
CA SER A 386 8.62 3.67 -20.71
C SER A 386 8.09 4.96 -21.32
N ALA A 387 7.81 4.95 -22.63
CA ALA A 387 7.30 6.08 -23.36
C ALA A 387 5.89 6.52 -22.89
N GLY A 388 5.08 5.60 -22.37
CA GLY A 388 3.80 5.90 -21.72
C GLY A 388 3.93 6.58 -20.37
N MET A 389 5.05 6.38 -19.66
CA MET A 389 5.34 7.02 -18.36
C MET A 389 5.90 8.43 -18.49
N VAL A 390 6.75 8.69 -19.49
CA VAL A 390 7.36 10.01 -19.73
C VAL A 390 6.52 10.87 -20.66
N THR A 391 6.79 12.18 -20.69
CA THR A 391 6.11 13.15 -21.57
C THR A 391 6.57 13.05 -23.03
N LEU A 392 6.49 11.86 -23.63
CA LEU A 392 6.71 11.67 -25.06
C LEU A 392 5.39 11.87 -25.81
N LEU A 393 5.32 12.88 -26.68
CA LEU A 393 4.14 13.16 -27.50
C LEU A 393 3.88 11.98 -28.47
N PRO A 394 2.65 11.42 -28.59
CA PRO A 394 1.39 11.79 -27.94
C PRO A 394 0.95 10.85 -26.80
N LEU A 395 1.86 10.13 -26.12
CA LEU A 395 1.53 9.04 -25.19
C LEU A 395 0.93 9.49 -23.85
N GLY A 396 0.36 8.54 -23.09
CA GLY A 396 -0.60 8.80 -22.02
C GLY A 396 -0.22 9.85 -20.96
N SER A 397 0.92 9.69 -20.27
CA SER A 397 1.31 10.60 -19.18
C SER A 397 1.60 12.03 -19.63
N PHE A 398 1.95 12.24 -20.90
CA PHE A 398 2.13 13.58 -21.49
C PHE A 398 0.88 14.43 -21.26
N TRP A 399 -0.29 13.87 -21.54
CA TRP A 399 -1.56 14.57 -21.42
C TRP A 399 -1.92 14.91 -19.98
N ALA A 400 -1.64 14.02 -19.03
CA ALA A 400 -1.86 14.28 -17.61
C ALA A 400 -0.96 15.43 -17.11
N MET A 401 0.33 15.39 -17.46
CA MET A 401 1.28 16.45 -17.05
C MET A 401 1.02 17.78 -17.77
N LEU A 402 0.56 17.75 -19.02
CA LEU A 402 0.20 18.94 -19.78
C LEU A 402 -1.05 19.61 -19.21
N ALA A 403 -2.14 18.85 -19.03
CA ALA A 403 -3.38 19.36 -18.44
C ALA A 403 -3.13 20.00 -17.07
N TRP A 404 -2.19 19.44 -16.30
CA TRP A 404 -1.77 20.01 -15.03
C TRP A 404 -1.00 21.32 -15.18
N ALA A 405 0.00 21.35 -16.06
CA ALA A 405 0.87 22.50 -16.24
C ALA A 405 0.12 23.70 -16.85
N ASP A 406 -0.77 23.46 -17.81
CA ASP A 406 -1.58 24.51 -18.46
C ASP A 406 -2.55 25.17 -17.46
N GLY A 407 -3.16 24.38 -16.57
CA GLY A 407 -4.10 24.90 -15.56
C GLY A 407 -3.44 25.75 -14.46
N LEU A 408 -2.17 25.48 -14.13
CA LEU A 408 -1.47 26.11 -13.00
C LEU A 408 -0.40 27.13 -13.38
N LEU A 409 -0.15 27.35 -14.66
CA LEU A 409 0.91 28.25 -15.14
C LEU A 409 0.79 29.66 -14.55
N LYS A 410 -0.44 30.13 -14.33
CA LYS A 410 -0.72 31.48 -13.79
C LYS A 410 -0.79 31.54 -12.26
N VAL A 411 -0.96 30.40 -11.58
CA VAL A 411 -1.22 30.34 -10.13
C VAL A 411 0.03 29.89 -9.38
N SER A 412 0.69 28.81 -9.82
CA SER A 412 1.82 28.20 -9.14
C SER A 412 2.91 27.71 -10.11
N PRO A 413 3.70 28.63 -10.70
CA PRO A 413 4.73 28.29 -11.70
C PRO A 413 5.78 27.29 -11.20
N TRP A 414 6.02 27.21 -9.89
CA TRP A 414 6.95 26.27 -9.29
C TRP A 414 6.56 24.80 -9.51
N VAL A 415 5.28 24.49 -9.73
CA VAL A 415 4.80 23.13 -10.02
C VAL A 415 5.41 22.63 -11.34
N ILE A 416 5.51 23.49 -12.34
CA ILE A 416 6.10 23.17 -13.65
C ILE A 416 7.57 22.77 -13.47
N VAL A 417 8.31 23.46 -12.59
CA VAL A 417 9.72 23.11 -12.28
C VAL A 417 9.81 21.70 -11.70
N VAL A 418 8.92 21.34 -10.77
CA VAL A 418 8.88 19.99 -10.19
C VAL A 418 8.54 18.95 -11.27
N LEU A 419 7.55 19.22 -12.13
CA LEU A 419 7.16 18.32 -13.21
C LEU A 419 8.28 18.09 -14.22
N ILE A 420 8.93 19.15 -14.69
CA ILE A 420 10.08 19.09 -15.61
C ILE A 420 11.22 18.29 -14.98
N LEU A 421 11.53 18.54 -13.71
CA LEU A 421 12.60 17.86 -12.99
C LEU A 421 12.31 16.36 -12.85
N VAL A 422 11.14 16.00 -12.31
CA VAL A 422 10.73 14.61 -12.07
C VAL A 422 10.61 13.85 -13.39
N ASN A 423 10.06 14.47 -14.43
CA ASN A 423 9.94 13.88 -15.75
C ASN A 423 11.31 13.64 -16.39
N GLY A 424 12.21 14.63 -16.37
CA GLY A 424 13.57 14.49 -16.90
C GLY A 424 14.39 13.41 -16.19
N LEU A 425 14.31 13.34 -14.85
CA LEU A 425 14.97 12.30 -14.06
C LEU A 425 14.36 10.90 -14.32
N THR A 426 13.05 10.82 -14.47
CA THR A 426 12.36 9.56 -14.83
C THR A 426 12.78 9.09 -16.23
N ALA A 427 12.81 10.00 -17.22
CA ALA A 427 13.28 9.73 -18.57
C ALA A 427 14.70 9.16 -18.57
N LEU A 428 15.58 9.80 -17.81
CA LEU A 428 16.97 9.37 -17.62
C LEU A 428 17.04 7.96 -17.01
N ASN A 429 16.29 7.67 -15.95
CA ASN A 429 16.35 6.35 -15.34
C ASN A 429 15.79 5.24 -16.26
N LEU A 430 14.65 5.46 -16.90
CA LEU A 430 14.04 4.46 -17.79
C LEU A 430 14.97 4.16 -18.98
N THR A 431 15.62 5.18 -19.53
CA THR A 431 16.61 4.98 -20.59
C THR A 431 17.92 4.36 -20.11
N ARG A 432 18.39 4.70 -18.90
CA ARG A 432 19.51 4.02 -18.21
C ARG A 432 19.22 2.52 -18.10
N VAL A 433 18.07 2.14 -17.55
CA VAL A 433 17.66 0.73 -17.41
C VAL A 433 17.56 0.06 -18.78
N PHE A 434 16.89 0.71 -19.74
CA PHE A 434 16.75 0.17 -21.08
C PHE A 434 18.10 -0.11 -21.75
N ARG A 435 19.06 0.82 -21.66
CA ARG A 435 20.39 0.67 -22.27
C ARG A 435 21.19 -0.45 -21.63
N LEU A 436 21.09 -0.65 -20.31
CA LEU A 436 21.80 -1.71 -19.59
C LEU A 436 21.21 -3.09 -19.89
N VAL A 437 19.90 -3.19 -20.05
CA VAL A 437 19.22 -4.48 -20.24
C VAL A 437 19.20 -4.89 -21.72
N PHE A 438 18.75 -3.99 -22.60
CA PHE A 438 18.43 -4.31 -23.99
C PHE A 438 19.54 -3.93 -24.96
N TRP A 439 20.28 -2.86 -24.69
CA TRP A 439 21.38 -2.40 -25.53
C TRP A 439 22.74 -2.89 -25.00
N GLY A 440 23.84 -2.47 -25.63
CA GLY A 440 25.19 -2.92 -25.30
C GLY A 440 25.53 -4.34 -25.75
N GLN A 441 26.65 -4.85 -25.25
CA GLN A 441 27.15 -6.19 -25.55
C GLN A 441 26.47 -7.25 -24.66
N PRO A 442 26.14 -8.44 -25.18
CA PRO A 442 25.62 -9.53 -24.37
C PRO A 442 26.61 -9.96 -23.27
N GLN A 443 26.11 -10.00 -22.04
CA GLN A 443 26.83 -10.48 -20.86
C GLN A 443 26.69 -12.01 -20.70
N PRO A 444 27.47 -12.66 -19.82
CA PRO A 444 27.38 -14.11 -19.61
C PRO A 444 25.97 -14.62 -19.32
N LYS A 445 25.19 -13.88 -18.51
CA LYS A 445 23.80 -14.24 -18.16
C LYS A 445 22.77 -13.91 -19.25
N SER A 446 23.04 -12.93 -20.12
CA SER A 446 22.15 -12.56 -21.25
C SER A 446 22.53 -13.21 -22.59
N ARG A 447 23.61 -14.00 -22.62
CA ARG A 447 24.12 -14.64 -23.85
C ARG A 447 23.09 -15.60 -24.46
N ARG A 448 22.40 -16.40 -23.64
CA ARG A 448 21.37 -17.37 -24.06
C ARG A 448 20.02 -17.06 -23.42
N ALA A 449 19.42 -15.94 -23.81
CA ALA A 449 18.10 -15.53 -23.36
C ALA A 449 17.12 -15.57 -24.55
N PRO A 450 16.34 -16.66 -24.72
CA PRO A 450 15.25 -16.69 -25.70
C PRO A 450 14.09 -15.81 -25.23
N GLU A 451 13.17 -15.48 -26.14
CA GLU A 451 11.90 -14.86 -25.78
C GLU A 451 11.05 -15.76 -24.87
N VAL A 452 10.19 -15.14 -24.07
CA VAL A 452 9.28 -15.86 -23.16
C VAL A 452 8.13 -16.56 -23.90
N ALA A 453 7.53 -17.54 -23.23
CA ALA A 453 6.38 -18.27 -23.77
C ALA A 453 5.15 -17.37 -23.98
N TRP A 454 4.22 -17.84 -24.83
CA TRP A 454 3.02 -17.09 -25.18
C TRP A 454 2.14 -16.62 -24.00
N PRO A 455 2.03 -17.33 -22.84
CA PRO A 455 1.23 -16.83 -21.72
C PRO A 455 1.81 -15.57 -21.09
N MET A 456 3.12 -15.34 -21.23
CA MET A 456 3.76 -14.09 -20.79
C MET A 456 3.76 -13.04 -21.90
N ALA A 457 3.98 -13.44 -23.15
CA ALA A 457 4.02 -12.54 -24.29
C ALA A 457 2.65 -11.91 -24.62
N LEU A 458 1.55 -12.68 -24.54
CA LEU A 458 0.21 -12.20 -24.86
C LEU A 458 -0.20 -11.00 -23.99
N PRO A 459 -0.13 -11.07 -22.64
CA PRO A 459 -0.42 -9.92 -21.77
C PRO A 459 0.41 -8.68 -22.09
N MET A 460 1.71 -8.86 -22.37
CA MET A 460 2.60 -7.75 -22.73
C MET A 460 2.20 -7.08 -24.04
N VAL A 461 1.90 -7.86 -25.08
CA VAL A 461 1.47 -7.32 -26.38
C VAL A 461 0.11 -6.63 -26.25
N THR A 462 -0.84 -7.21 -25.51
CA THR A 462 -2.15 -6.58 -25.28
C THR A 462 -2.02 -5.24 -24.55
N LEU A 463 -1.17 -5.15 -23.52
CA LEU A 463 -0.92 -3.91 -22.81
C LEU A 463 -0.15 -2.90 -23.67
N THR A 464 0.78 -3.36 -24.52
CA THR A 464 1.47 -2.49 -25.49
C THR A 464 0.47 -1.81 -26.41
N ILE A 465 -0.49 -2.57 -26.95
CA ILE A 465 -1.55 -2.01 -27.79
C ILE A 465 -2.40 -1.03 -26.98
N LEU A 466 -2.81 -1.40 -25.77
CA LEU A 466 -3.62 -0.53 -24.90
C LEU A 466 -2.90 0.79 -24.56
N THR A 467 -1.60 0.75 -24.25
CA THR A 467 -0.81 1.97 -23.99
C THR A 467 -0.73 2.90 -25.19
N LEU A 468 -0.67 2.36 -26.41
CA LEU A 468 -0.65 3.15 -27.65
C LEU A 468 -2.03 3.74 -27.99
N LEU A 469 -3.11 3.03 -27.64
CA LEU A 469 -4.48 3.48 -27.86
C LEU A 469 -4.97 4.45 -26.78
N LEU A 470 -4.35 4.46 -25.59
CA LEU A 470 -4.80 5.28 -24.46
C LEU A 470 -5.00 6.78 -24.81
N PRO A 471 -4.10 7.46 -25.54
CA PRO A 471 -4.32 8.86 -25.94
C PRO A 471 -5.59 9.04 -26.79
N LEU A 472 -5.85 8.12 -27.72
CA LEU A 472 -7.05 8.16 -28.56
C LEU A 472 -8.32 7.91 -27.72
N MET A 473 -8.25 7.01 -26.73
CA MET A 473 -9.35 6.77 -25.79
C MET A 473 -9.65 8.03 -24.97
N LEU A 474 -8.62 8.68 -24.41
CA LEU A 474 -8.78 9.93 -23.64
C LEU A 474 -9.37 11.05 -24.50
N GLN A 475 -8.98 11.13 -25.78
CA GLN A 475 -9.54 12.09 -26.73
C GLN A 475 -11.03 11.83 -26.98
N GLN A 476 -11.42 10.57 -27.20
CA GLN A 476 -12.82 10.18 -27.41
C GLN A 476 -13.69 10.42 -26.17
N TRP A 477 -13.10 10.36 -24.98
CA TRP A 477 -13.78 10.66 -23.73
C TRP A 477 -13.81 12.16 -23.39
N TYR A 478 -13.36 13.03 -24.29
CA TYR A 478 -13.31 14.49 -24.09
C TYR A 478 -12.53 14.91 -22.83
N LEU A 479 -11.57 14.08 -22.38
CA LEU A 479 -10.72 14.36 -21.22
C LEU A 479 -9.46 15.15 -21.59
N LEU A 480 -9.17 15.29 -22.89
CA LEU A 480 -8.01 16.01 -23.38
C LEU A 480 -8.37 17.44 -23.83
N PRO A 481 -7.52 18.43 -23.54
CA PRO A 481 -7.69 19.78 -24.06
C PRO A 481 -7.59 19.80 -25.60
N SER A 482 -8.26 20.75 -26.23
CA SER A 482 -8.15 20.97 -27.68
C SER A 482 -6.75 21.48 -28.02
N TRP A 483 -6.21 21.05 -29.18
CA TRP A 483 -4.87 21.49 -29.64
C TRP A 483 -4.70 23.01 -29.71
N GLU A 484 -5.79 23.76 -29.91
CA GLU A 484 -5.78 25.23 -29.99
C GLU A 484 -5.59 25.92 -28.63
N SER A 485 -5.90 25.21 -27.53
CA SER A 485 -5.78 25.74 -26.16
C SER A 485 -4.43 25.49 -25.50
N LEU A 486 -3.53 24.77 -26.19
CA LEU A 486 -2.25 24.35 -25.62
C LEU A 486 -1.24 25.49 -25.61
N ASP A 487 -0.55 25.67 -24.48
CA ASP A 487 0.61 26.54 -24.41
C ASP A 487 1.85 25.80 -24.96
N TRP A 488 2.30 26.22 -26.14
CA TRP A 488 3.49 25.63 -26.78
C TRP A 488 4.77 25.78 -25.96
N TYR A 489 4.88 26.76 -25.06
CA TYR A 489 6.02 26.87 -24.15
C TYR A 489 6.05 25.71 -23.15
N VAL A 490 4.89 25.36 -22.59
CA VAL A 490 4.75 24.23 -21.65
C VAL A 490 5.04 22.92 -22.35
N VAL A 491 4.43 22.68 -23.50
CA VAL A 491 4.69 21.50 -24.33
C VAL A 491 6.18 21.38 -24.64
N GLY A 492 6.78 22.47 -25.11
CA GLY A 492 8.22 22.53 -25.42
C GLY A 492 9.09 22.18 -24.22
N SER A 493 8.76 22.71 -23.03
CA SER A 493 9.52 22.47 -21.80
C SER A 493 9.44 21.01 -21.32
N LEU A 494 8.26 20.39 -21.36
CA LEU A 494 8.06 18.99 -20.98
C LEU A 494 8.76 18.06 -21.97
N VAL A 495 8.58 18.26 -23.27
CA VAL A 495 9.24 17.44 -24.30
C VAL A 495 10.75 17.60 -24.25
N ALA A 496 11.26 18.83 -24.07
CA ALA A 496 12.70 19.08 -23.94
C ALA A 496 13.29 18.34 -22.73
N SER A 497 12.57 18.28 -21.60
CA SER A 497 13.02 17.54 -20.41
C SER A 497 13.13 16.04 -20.67
N THR A 498 12.17 15.46 -21.41
CA THR A 498 12.22 14.04 -21.84
C THR A 498 13.40 13.79 -22.77
N VAL A 499 13.60 14.63 -23.79
CA VAL A 499 14.70 14.50 -24.74
C VAL A 499 16.06 14.61 -24.03
N ALA A 500 16.21 15.57 -23.12
CA ALA A 500 17.42 15.72 -22.31
C ALA A 500 17.69 14.48 -21.44
N GLY A 501 16.67 13.98 -20.73
CA GLY A 501 16.80 12.79 -19.91
C GLY A 501 17.14 11.54 -20.72
N VAL A 502 16.48 11.33 -21.88
CA VAL A 502 16.78 10.24 -22.82
C VAL A 502 18.21 10.34 -23.35
N GLY A 503 18.65 11.53 -23.75
CA GLY A 503 20.00 11.76 -24.26
C GLY A 503 21.06 11.42 -23.22
N ILE A 504 20.90 11.89 -21.99
CA ILE A 504 21.82 11.60 -20.89
C ILE A 504 21.79 10.10 -20.55
N GLY A 505 20.59 9.52 -20.34
CA GLY A 505 20.44 8.10 -19.98
C GLY A 505 21.00 7.14 -21.02
N ALA A 506 20.89 7.48 -22.31
CA ALA A 506 21.49 6.73 -23.41
C ALA A 506 23.03 6.76 -23.42
N THR A 507 23.68 7.70 -22.73
CA THR A 507 25.15 7.75 -22.62
C THR A 507 25.69 7.07 -21.36
N ILE A 508 24.87 6.89 -20.32
CA ILE A 508 25.27 6.25 -19.06
C ILE A 508 25.60 4.77 -19.29
N HIS A 509 26.80 4.35 -18.86
CA HIS A 509 27.28 2.99 -19.06
C HIS A 509 27.86 2.44 -17.75
N LEU A 510 27.14 1.51 -17.13
CA LEU A 510 27.56 0.88 -15.89
C LEU A 510 28.38 -0.37 -16.19
N HIS A 511 29.67 -0.32 -15.87
CA HIS A 511 30.53 -1.51 -15.82
C HIS A 511 30.70 -1.94 -14.36
N LYS A 512 30.59 -3.25 -14.08
CA LYS A 512 30.73 -3.81 -12.72
C LYS A 512 32.04 -3.39 -12.03
N ALA A 513 33.12 -3.20 -12.81
CA ALA A 513 34.42 -2.77 -12.31
C ALA A 513 34.52 -1.26 -11.97
N TRP A 514 33.69 -0.42 -12.61
CA TRP A 514 33.75 1.05 -12.49
C TRP A 514 32.47 1.65 -11.89
N SER A 515 31.59 0.80 -11.34
CA SER A 515 30.31 1.22 -10.79
C SER A 515 30.46 2.13 -9.58
N ARG A 516 31.56 2.01 -8.82
CA ARG A 516 31.80 2.84 -7.64
C ARG A 516 32.72 4.02 -7.96
N SER A 517 32.25 5.23 -7.70
CA SER A 517 33.05 6.45 -7.90
C SER A 517 34.30 6.46 -7.01
N ARG A 518 35.44 6.89 -7.58
CA ARG A 518 36.69 7.11 -6.82
C ARG A 518 36.66 8.42 -6.03
N ILE A 519 35.80 9.37 -6.42
CA ILE A 519 35.70 10.67 -5.78
C ILE A 519 34.80 10.54 -4.55
N LEU A 520 35.29 10.96 -3.38
CA LEU A 520 34.62 10.75 -2.10
C LEU A 520 33.21 11.38 -2.05
N VAL A 521 33.05 12.60 -2.56
CA VAL A 521 31.75 13.31 -2.55
C VAL A 521 30.71 12.56 -3.38
N TRP A 522 31.06 12.17 -4.61
CA TRP A 522 30.17 11.40 -5.47
C TRP A 522 29.88 10.01 -4.92
N ARG A 523 30.87 9.38 -4.27
CA ARG A 523 30.67 8.11 -3.56
C ARG A 523 29.68 8.27 -2.40
N PHE A 524 29.77 9.35 -1.63
CA PHE A 524 28.82 9.61 -0.54
C PHE A 524 27.39 9.76 -1.06
N ILE A 525 27.18 10.56 -2.11
CA ILE A 525 25.86 10.74 -2.73
C ILE A 525 25.35 9.42 -3.32
N GLN A 526 26.22 8.68 -4.02
CA GLN A 526 25.88 7.38 -4.59
C GLN A 526 25.49 6.36 -3.52
N ASP A 527 26.27 6.26 -2.44
CA ASP A 527 25.98 5.36 -1.32
C ASP A 527 24.68 5.83 -0.62
N LEU A 528 24.46 7.14 -0.40
CA LEU A 528 23.23 7.67 0.18
C LEU A 528 21.99 7.31 -0.63
N LEU A 529 22.01 7.52 -1.95
CA LEU A 529 20.89 7.22 -2.84
C LEU A 529 20.72 5.71 -3.09
N GLY A 530 21.81 4.96 -3.18
CA GLY A 530 21.78 3.51 -3.40
C GLY A 530 21.32 2.69 -2.19
N TYR A 531 21.31 3.29 -1.00
CA TYR A 531 20.76 2.70 0.24
C TYR A 531 19.49 3.44 0.72
N ASP A 532 18.74 4.07 -0.18
CA ASP A 532 17.44 4.71 0.09
C ASP A 532 17.48 5.69 1.27
N PHE A 533 18.49 6.57 1.28
CA PHE A 533 18.76 7.52 2.37
C PHE A 533 19.03 6.89 3.75
N TYR A 534 19.39 5.60 3.78
CA TYR A 534 19.57 4.79 4.99
C TYR A 534 18.34 4.75 5.91
N ILE A 535 17.14 4.84 5.34
CA ILE A 535 15.90 4.92 6.12
C ILE A 535 15.63 3.67 6.96
N ASP A 536 16.00 2.48 6.48
CA ASP A 536 15.98 1.26 7.31
C ASP A 536 16.77 1.44 8.62
N ARG A 537 17.98 2.02 8.56
CA ARG A 537 18.79 2.27 9.76
C ARG A 537 18.14 3.32 10.67
N ILE A 538 17.59 4.38 10.09
CA ILE A 538 16.88 5.42 10.85
C ILE A 538 15.70 4.79 11.59
N TYR A 539 14.90 3.95 10.94
CA TYR A 539 13.76 3.26 11.55
C TYR A 539 14.17 2.33 12.67
N ARG A 540 15.24 1.56 12.47
CA ARG A 540 15.79 0.65 13.50
C ARG A 540 16.25 1.42 14.73
N LEU A 541 16.96 2.53 14.54
CA LEU A 541 17.53 3.33 15.64
C LEU A 541 16.47 4.18 16.37
N THR A 542 15.43 4.62 15.68
CA THR A 542 14.39 5.50 16.25
C THR A 542 13.20 4.68 16.74
N ILE A 543 12.30 4.30 15.84
CA ILE A 543 10.99 3.69 16.16
C ILE A 543 11.18 2.30 16.74
N VAL A 544 11.94 1.42 16.07
CA VAL A 544 12.07 0.02 16.50
C VAL A 544 12.80 -0.08 17.85
N SER A 545 13.89 0.67 18.02
CA SER A 545 14.63 0.72 19.29
C SER A 545 13.77 1.24 20.44
N ALA A 546 13.02 2.33 20.22
CA ALA A 546 12.14 2.90 21.24
C ALA A 546 11.05 1.91 21.65
N VAL A 547 10.36 1.29 20.69
CA VAL A 547 9.31 0.29 20.97
C VAL A 547 9.89 -0.95 21.65
N ALA A 548 11.06 -1.43 21.22
CA ALA A 548 11.73 -2.56 21.86
C ALA A 548 12.15 -2.26 23.31
N LEU A 549 12.61 -1.03 23.58
CA LEU A 549 12.93 -0.60 24.93
C LEU A 549 11.68 -0.55 25.82
N LEU A 550 10.61 0.09 25.34
CA LEU A 550 9.33 0.16 26.06
C LEU A 550 8.75 -1.24 26.32
N SER A 551 8.84 -2.14 25.34
CA SER A 551 8.42 -3.53 25.49
C SER A 551 9.22 -4.27 26.57
N ARG A 552 10.55 -4.09 26.62
CA ARG A 552 11.39 -4.70 27.69
C ARG A 552 11.08 -4.12 29.06
N ILE A 553 10.83 -2.82 29.17
CA ILE A 553 10.44 -2.17 30.42
C ILE A 553 9.08 -2.71 30.88
N SER A 554 8.12 -2.83 29.98
CA SER A 554 6.81 -3.40 30.28
C SER A 554 6.92 -4.86 30.77
N ALA A 555 7.67 -5.70 30.05
CA ALA A 555 7.92 -7.08 30.46
C ALA A 555 8.69 -7.21 31.79
N TRP A 556 9.59 -6.27 32.08
CA TRP A 556 10.27 -6.21 33.37
C TRP A 556 9.30 -5.81 34.49
N SER A 557 8.46 -4.79 34.26
CA SER A 557 7.44 -4.35 35.22
C SER A 557 6.48 -5.48 35.56
N ASP A 558 6.01 -6.23 34.56
CA ASP A 558 5.12 -7.36 34.76
C ASP A 558 5.78 -8.46 35.60
N ARG A 559 6.99 -8.91 35.22
CA ARG A 559 7.71 -10.00 35.90
C ARG A 559 8.21 -9.66 37.30
N PHE A 560 8.51 -8.40 37.59
CA PHE A 560 9.13 -8.02 38.86
C PHE A 560 8.20 -7.23 39.78
N LEU A 561 7.33 -6.37 39.26
CA LEU A 561 6.38 -5.63 40.08
C LEU A 561 5.08 -6.40 40.25
N VAL A 562 4.44 -6.84 39.17
CA VAL A 562 3.14 -7.53 39.25
C VAL A 562 3.32 -8.91 39.89
N ASP A 563 4.17 -9.76 39.31
CA ASP A 563 4.48 -11.08 39.87
C ASP A 563 5.17 -10.99 41.23
N GLY A 564 6.01 -9.96 41.44
CA GLY A 564 6.68 -9.74 42.73
C GLY A 564 5.70 -9.45 43.86
N LEU A 565 4.67 -8.62 43.61
CA LEU A 565 3.62 -8.33 44.59
C LEU A 565 2.81 -9.59 44.93
N VAL A 566 2.46 -10.39 43.94
CA VAL A 566 1.74 -11.67 44.16
C VAL A 566 2.59 -12.64 44.98
N ASN A 567 3.87 -12.79 44.63
CA ASN A 567 4.81 -13.63 45.36
C ASN A 567 5.06 -13.13 46.79
N LEU A 568 5.05 -11.82 47.02
CA LEU A 568 5.19 -11.24 48.36
C LEU A 568 4.00 -11.61 49.25
N VAL A 569 2.78 -11.57 48.73
CA VAL A 569 1.59 -12.03 49.47
C VAL A 569 1.71 -13.51 49.83
N GLY A 570 2.12 -14.35 48.88
CA GLY A 570 2.39 -15.77 49.14
C GLY A 570 3.46 -15.98 50.20
N PHE A 571 4.57 -15.23 50.12
CA PHE A 571 5.63 -15.27 51.12
C PHE A 571 5.15 -14.83 52.51
N ALA A 572 4.38 -13.73 52.59
CA ALA A 572 3.82 -13.24 53.85
C ALA A 572 2.84 -14.26 54.48
N ALA A 573 2.05 -14.96 53.68
CA ALA A 573 1.17 -16.02 54.15
C ALA A 573 1.97 -17.22 54.70
N ILE A 574 3.01 -17.67 53.98
CA ILE A 574 3.88 -18.76 54.45
C ILE A 574 4.62 -18.35 55.72
N PHE A 575 5.18 -17.14 55.74
CA PHE A 575 5.94 -16.61 56.86
C PHE A 575 5.05 -16.45 58.11
N SER A 576 3.82 -15.93 57.95
CA SER A 576 2.89 -15.82 59.06
C SER A 576 2.48 -17.20 59.60
N GLY A 577 2.23 -18.18 58.72
CA GLY A 577 1.97 -19.57 59.11
C GLY A 577 3.12 -20.22 59.88
N GLN A 578 4.37 -20.06 59.41
CA GLN A 578 5.56 -20.54 60.11
C GLN A 578 5.78 -19.82 61.45
N SER A 579 5.47 -18.53 61.52
CA SER A 579 5.58 -17.75 62.77
C SER A 579 4.54 -18.18 63.79
N LEU A 580 3.29 -18.38 63.37
CA LEU A 580 2.18 -18.84 64.20
C LEU A 580 2.42 -20.24 64.78
N LYS A 581 3.14 -21.11 64.08
CA LYS A 581 3.53 -22.44 64.57
C LYS A 581 4.26 -22.37 65.92
N TYR A 582 5.09 -21.34 66.15
CA TYR A 582 5.82 -21.19 67.42
C TYR A 582 4.94 -20.76 68.60
N SER A 583 3.69 -20.33 68.35
CA SER A 583 2.70 -20.10 69.42
C SER A 583 2.34 -21.39 70.17
N ILE A 584 2.51 -22.55 69.53
CA ILE A 584 2.25 -23.87 70.11
C ILE A 584 3.59 -24.45 70.63
N SER A 585 3.99 -24.01 71.83
CA SER A 585 5.30 -24.35 72.41
C SER A 585 5.42 -25.79 72.94
N GLY A 586 4.31 -26.51 73.08
CA GLY A 586 4.27 -27.86 73.68
C GLY A 586 4.28 -27.87 75.21
N GLN A 587 4.37 -26.71 75.87
CA GLN A 587 4.36 -26.60 77.34
C GLN A 587 2.96 -26.23 77.84
N SER A 588 2.38 -27.07 78.70
CA SER A 588 1.01 -26.87 79.24
C SER A 588 0.85 -25.56 80.03
N GLN A 589 1.92 -25.11 80.70
CA GLN A 589 1.94 -23.84 81.43
C GLN A 589 1.72 -22.64 80.51
N GLY A 590 2.33 -22.66 79.31
CA GLY A 590 2.16 -21.62 78.30
C GLY A 590 0.71 -21.52 77.82
N TYR A 591 0.03 -22.66 77.67
CA TYR A 591 -1.39 -22.70 77.27
C TYR A 591 -2.32 -22.17 78.36
N MET A 592 -2.06 -22.47 79.65
CA MET A 592 -2.86 -21.86 80.72
C MET A 592 -2.70 -20.35 80.77
N LEU A 593 -1.47 -19.84 80.57
CA LEU A 593 -1.20 -18.41 80.55
C LEU A 593 -1.93 -17.71 79.39
N THR A 594 -1.92 -18.28 78.18
CA THR A 594 -2.66 -17.70 77.05
C THR A 594 -4.17 -17.69 77.31
N ILE A 595 -4.74 -18.74 77.88
CA ILE A 595 -6.17 -18.78 78.25
C ILE A 595 -6.51 -17.70 79.28
N LEU A 596 -5.71 -17.57 80.33
CA LEU A 596 -5.93 -16.53 81.36
C LEU A 596 -5.86 -15.12 80.76
N VAL A 597 -4.84 -14.84 79.94
CA VAL A 597 -4.70 -13.53 79.26
C VAL A 597 -5.91 -13.25 78.38
N VAL A 598 -6.35 -14.22 77.58
CA VAL A 598 -7.52 -14.06 76.69
C VAL A 598 -8.79 -13.80 77.50
N ILE A 599 -9.03 -14.55 78.58
CA ILE A 599 -10.19 -14.34 79.47
C ILE A 599 -10.13 -12.96 80.14
N SER A 600 -8.97 -12.53 80.62
CA SER A 600 -8.81 -11.21 81.24
C SER A 600 -9.02 -10.08 80.24
N VAL A 601 -8.47 -10.20 79.02
CA VAL A 601 -8.63 -9.18 77.97
C VAL A 601 -10.07 -9.12 77.48
N LEU A 602 -10.70 -10.26 77.20
CA LEU A 602 -12.12 -10.30 76.82
C LEU A 602 -13.01 -9.81 77.96
N GLY A 603 -12.75 -10.22 79.19
CA GLY A 603 -13.48 -9.77 80.37
C GLY A 603 -13.36 -8.26 80.58
N PHE A 604 -12.17 -7.69 80.37
CA PHE A 604 -11.94 -6.25 80.39
C PHE A 604 -12.71 -5.54 79.26
N ALA A 605 -12.62 -6.04 78.03
CA ALA A 605 -13.30 -5.46 76.87
C ALA A 605 -14.83 -5.52 77.02
N ILE A 606 -15.37 -6.62 77.55
CA ILE A 606 -16.79 -6.79 77.84
C ILE A 606 -17.22 -5.86 78.98
N SER A 607 -16.43 -5.77 80.07
CA SER A 607 -16.73 -4.86 81.18
C SER A 607 -16.67 -3.38 80.77
N PHE A 608 -15.75 -3.03 79.88
CA PHE A 608 -15.66 -1.71 79.24
C PHE A 608 -16.89 -1.43 78.37
N SER A 609 -17.29 -2.38 77.53
CA SER A 609 -18.49 -2.27 76.68
C SER A 609 -19.80 -2.16 77.47
N LEU A 610 -19.90 -2.87 78.61
CA LEU A 610 -21.06 -2.83 79.51
C LEU A 610 -21.09 -1.60 80.43
N GLY A 611 -20.14 -0.66 80.32
CA GLY A 611 -20.09 0.56 81.13
C GLY A 611 -19.89 0.28 82.62
N LEU A 612 -19.37 -0.89 83.00
CA LEU A 612 -19.13 -1.26 84.40
C LEU A 612 -18.04 -0.40 85.03
N PHE A 613 -17.15 0.17 84.22
CA PHE A 613 -16.12 1.12 84.67
C PHE A 613 -16.68 2.51 84.98
N ASP A 614 -17.84 2.91 84.43
CA ASP A 614 -18.49 4.20 84.73
C ASP A 614 -19.16 4.20 86.12
N LYS A 615 -19.27 3.04 86.77
CA LYS A 615 -19.86 2.86 88.11
C LYS A 615 -18.85 2.57 89.21
N LEU A 616 -17.56 2.52 88.90
CA LEU A 616 -16.51 2.38 89.91
C LEU A 616 -16.26 3.74 90.58
N PRO A 617 -16.23 3.83 91.92
CA PRO A 617 -15.97 5.09 92.62
C PRO A 617 -14.47 5.37 92.61
N PHE A 618 -13.96 5.83 91.48
CA PHE A 618 -12.69 6.54 91.37
C PHE A 618 -12.84 7.72 90.42
#